data_AF-A0A357KS31-F1
#
_entry.id   AF-A0A357KS31-F1
#
_cell.length_a   1.000
_cell.length_b   1.000
_cell.length_c   1.000
_cell.angle_alpha   90.00
_cell.angle_beta   90.00
_cell.angle_gamma   90.00
#
_symmetry.space_group_name_H-M   'P 1'
#
loop_
_entity.id
_entity.type
_entity.pdbx_description
1 polymer ?
#
loop_
_entity_poly.entity_id
_entity_poly.type
_entity_poly.pdbx_seq_one_letter_code
_entity_poly.pdbx_strand_id
1 'polypeptide(L)'
;MPAGTTYYGFSYFADDVTNANADPATFPSNTGNAGSGDEADLYGGTAGYFTIATQKTIGGNVFQDDDRDGSQNGAEVGLGDVNVSLYEDTNANGIFDNGTDQQVGATVVTNGTGAYSLTAPAPANGNYFVLVDDTDTDLPANHSTSVNPLPVTIASQDVTNKHFPFAPPPPPVVNALEAINNNVTTEENQPVDIDVLDNDISGNSVFNLAIEQLAANGTAVVNGSSITYTPNPGFDGNDSFQYKIDNDLGDSDIATVNITVTPLPDFDQDGIPDSVDIDDDNDGILDTVEGNLDFDGDGNINSKDLDADGDGINDLEESGLNEAAQTALDSNNDGEIDSTQAFGDNGLADNIETNPESGTPDYAGDGSVTSPVDTDGDTHKDFLDLDSDNDGILDVIEAGLVDADGDGEADSGQASTNSPVDTDGDSIA
;
A
#
# COMPACT_ATOMS: atom_id res chain seq x y z
N MET A 1 16.09 -31.20 23.18
CA MET A 1 15.39 -32.07 22.21
C MET A 1 14.02 -32.37 22.77
N PRO A 2 12.91 -32.04 22.09
CA PRO A 2 11.62 -32.56 22.51
C PRO A 2 11.59 -34.06 22.21
N ALA A 3 11.15 -34.86 23.16
CA ALA A 3 10.77 -36.24 22.88
C ALA A 3 9.47 -36.22 22.05
N GLY A 4 9.42 -36.95 20.94
CA GLY A 4 8.18 -37.18 20.19
C GLY A 4 8.15 -36.71 18.73
N THR A 5 9.27 -36.31 18.13
CA THR A 5 9.32 -36.05 16.67
C THR A 5 9.78 -37.31 15.95
N THR A 6 8.90 -37.90 15.15
CA THR A 6 9.19 -39.03 14.26
C THR A 6 9.68 -38.51 12.91
N TYR A 7 10.71 -39.15 12.35
CA TYR A 7 11.36 -38.77 11.09
C TYR A 7 11.10 -39.85 10.03
N TYR A 8 11.11 -39.47 8.75
CA TYR A 8 10.81 -40.35 7.63
C TYR A 8 11.93 -40.28 6.60
N GLY A 9 12.11 -41.33 5.80
CA GLY A 9 13.20 -41.53 4.85
C GLY A 9 12.70 -42.07 3.51
N PHE A 10 13.46 -41.78 2.46
CA PHE A 10 13.18 -42.24 1.10
C PHE A 10 14.46 -42.78 0.46
N SER A 11 14.33 -43.91 -0.22
CA SER A 11 15.44 -44.58 -0.90
C SER A 11 15.03 -44.99 -2.31
N TYR A 12 15.97 -45.03 -3.25
CA TYR A 12 15.73 -45.59 -4.56
C TYR A 12 16.95 -46.36 -5.11
N PHE A 13 16.69 -47.24 -6.06
CA PHE A 13 17.64 -47.94 -6.91
C PHE A 13 17.12 -47.94 -8.36
N ALA A 14 18.01 -48.11 -9.33
CA ALA A 14 17.61 -48.19 -10.72
C ALA A 14 18.42 -49.27 -11.46
N ASP A 15 17.73 -50.24 -12.06
CA ASP A 15 18.32 -51.41 -12.74
C ASP A 15 17.83 -51.56 -14.20
N ASP A 16 18.69 -52.12 -15.05
CA ASP A 16 18.40 -52.45 -16.45
C ASP A 16 17.62 -53.78 -16.51
N VAL A 17 16.49 -53.81 -17.23
CA VAL A 17 15.43 -54.84 -17.12
C VAL A 17 15.80 -56.17 -17.81
N THR A 18 17.00 -56.68 -17.59
CA THR A 18 17.41 -58.00 -18.12
C THR A 18 17.56 -59.09 -17.08
N ASN A 19 17.31 -58.83 -15.78
CA ASN A 19 17.32 -59.88 -14.77
C ASN A 19 16.00 -59.99 -13.98
N ALA A 20 15.03 -60.64 -14.61
CA ALA A 20 13.69 -60.88 -14.07
C ALA A 20 13.61 -61.87 -12.89
N ASN A 21 14.59 -61.93 -11.98
CA ASN A 21 14.57 -62.79 -10.79
C ASN A 21 15.56 -62.31 -9.71
N ALA A 22 15.25 -61.20 -9.04
CA ALA A 22 15.87 -60.89 -7.75
C ALA A 22 14.77 -60.55 -6.74
N ASP A 23 14.59 -61.44 -5.78
CA ASP A 23 13.75 -61.28 -4.60
C ASP A 23 14.30 -60.12 -3.74
N PRO A 24 13.50 -59.11 -3.38
CA PRO A 24 13.96 -57.95 -2.61
C PRO A 24 14.38 -58.29 -1.17
N ALA A 25 14.18 -59.52 -0.68
CA ALA A 25 14.44 -59.91 0.71
C ALA A 25 15.85 -60.44 1.02
N THR A 26 16.75 -60.61 0.04
CA THR A 26 18.09 -61.16 0.32
C THR A 26 19.21 -60.50 -0.47
N PHE A 27 19.80 -59.44 0.10
CA PHE A 27 21.20 -59.11 -0.19
C PHE A 27 22.04 -59.32 1.07
N PRO A 28 23.12 -60.13 1.01
CA PRO A 28 23.98 -60.36 2.16
C PRO A 28 24.79 -59.10 2.48
N SER A 29 24.89 -58.78 3.77
CA SER A 29 25.80 -57.76 4.30
C SER A 29 27.21 -57.97 3.74
N ASN A 30 27.70 -57.06 2.91
CA ASN A 30 29.08 -57.11 2.45
C ASN A 30 30.01 -56.60 3.56
N THR A 31 30.27 -57.47 4.53
CA THR A 31 31.33 -57.30 5.52
C THR A 31 32.67 -57.48 4.81
N GLY A 32 33.26 -56.40 4.31
CA GLY A 32 34.47 -56.49 3.47
C GLY A 32 35.30 -55.21 3.41
N ASN A 33 36.11 -55.01 4.44
CA ASN A 33 37.36 -54.24 4.47
C ASN A 33 37.29 -52.74 4.85
N ALA A 34 37.77 -52.47 6.07
CA ALA A 34 38.11 -51.14 6.55
C ALA A 34 39.30 -50.57 5.75
N GLY A 35 39.11 -49.38 5.18
CA GLY A 35 40.17 -48.53 4.65
C GLY A 35 39.83 -47.09 5.00
N SER A 36 40.56 -46.54 5.97
CA SER A 36 40.54 -45.13 6.36
C SER A 36 40.80 -44.22 5.16
N GLY A 37 39.97 -43.20 4.99
CA GLY A 37 40.24 -42.09 4.09
C GLY A 37 39.05 -41.14 4.08
N ASP A 38 39.29 -39.89 4.44
CA ASP A 38 38.35 -38.77 4.36
C ASP A 38 37.57 -38.77 3.05
N GLU A 39 36.25 -38.60 3.11
CA GLU A 39 35.46 -38.11 1.98
C GLU A 39 34.64 -36.92 2.51
N ALA A 40 34.91 -35.77 1.89
CA ALA A 40 34.65 -34.45 2.39
C ALA A 40 33.20 -34.00 2.15
N ASP A 41 32.68 -33.21 3.09
CA ASP A 41 31.66 -32.20 2.79
C ASP A 41 32.18 -31.30 1.67
N LEU A 42 31.63 -31.43 0.46
CA LEU A 42 31.94 -30.54 -0.66
C LEU A 42 30.68 -29.77 -1.09
N TYR A 43 30.60 -28.53 -0.60
CA TYR A 43 29.87 -27.45 -1.26
C TYR A 43 30.54 -27.13 -2.61
N GLY A 44 29.84 -27.39 -3.73
CA GLY A 44 30.07 -26.72 -5.04
C GLY A 44 30.78 -27.49 -6.17
N GLY A 45 30.04 -27.75 -7.26
CA GLY A 45 30.45 -27.64 -8.67
C GLY A 45 31.19 -28.79 -9.39
N THR A 46 30.54 -29.44 -10.39
CA THR A 46 30.95 -29.59 -11.82
C THR A 46 30.26 -30.80 -12.49
N ALA A 47 29.53 -30.58 -13.59
CA ALA A 47 28.77 -31.58 -14.36
C ALA A 47 29.60 -32.30 -15.45
N GLY A 48 29.29 -33.58 -15.71
CA GLY A 48 29.82 -34.36 -16.84
C GLY A 48 28.72 -35.16 -17.55
N TYR A 49 28.70 -35.13 -18.89
CA TYR A 49 27.62 -35.64 -19.75
C TYR A 49 27.88 -37.06 -20.29
N PHE A 50 26.86 -37.94 -20.29
CA PHE A 50 26.77 -39.14 -21.16
C PHE A 50 25.32 -39.65 -21.31
N THR A 51 25.01 -40.31 -22.43
CA THR A 51 23.68 -40.86 -22.81
C THR A 51 23.59 -42.40 -22.67
N ILE A 52 22.41 -42.94 -22.30
CA ILE A 52 22.13 -44.40 -22.25
C ILE A 52 20.72 -44.69 -22.83
N ALA A 53 20.53 -45.87 -23.46
CA ALA A 53 19.66 -46.08 -24.61
C ALA A 53 18.39 -46.97 -24.43
N THR A 54 18.03 -47.51 -23.25
CA THR A 54 16.82 -48.37 -23.10
C THR A 54 16.15 -48.29 -21.72
N GLN A 55 14.85 -48.69 -21.66
CA GLN A 55 13.95 -48.64 -20.48
C GLN A 55 14.60 -49.15 -19.19
N LYS A 56 14.40 -48.41 -18.08
CA LYS A 56 14.94 -48.74 -16.75
C LYS A 56 13.80 -48.93 -15.74
N THR A 57 13.97 -49.85 -14.79
CA THR A 57 13.09 -49.95 -13.61
C THR A 57 13.70 -49.11 -12.48
N ILE A 58 12.89 -48.26 -11.86
CA ILE A 58 13.27 -47.41 -10.73
C ILE A 58 12.44 -47.87 -9.53
N GLY A 59 13.07 -48.45 -8.53
CA GLY A 59 12.39 -48.94 -7.32
C GLY A 59 12.98 -48.34 -6.06
N GLY A 60 12.37 -48.60 -4.92
CA GLY A 60 12.82 -48.03 -3.65
C GLY A 60 11.85 -48.29 -2.51
N ASN A 61 12.16 -47.73 -1.33
CA ASN A 61 11.31 -47.82 -0.14
C ASN A 61 10.99 -46.43 0.42
N VAL A 62 9.74 -46.27 0.90
CA VAL A 62 9.28 -45.19 1.78
C VAL A 62 9.20 -45.76 3.20
N PHE A 63 9.86 -45.16 4.18
CA PHE A 63 9.94 -45.71 5.54
C PHE A 63 10.09 -44.63 6.61
N GLN A 64 9.88 -45.01 7.87
CA GLN A 64 10.19 -44.19 9.04
C GLN A 64 11.68 -44.24 9.34
N ASP A 65 12.37 -43.11 9.27
CA ASP A 65 13.83 -42.97 9.41
C ASP A 65 14.13 -42.30 10.74
N ASP A 66 14.04 -43.07 11.83
CA ASP A 66 14.06 -42.53 13.19
C ASP A 66 15.43 -41.97 13.59
N ASP A 67 16.50 -42.49 13.00
CA ASP A 67 17.87 -42.08 13.28
C ASP A 67 18.45 -41.06 12.26
N ARG A 68 17.73 -40.80 11.17
CA ARG A 68 18.04 -39.83 10.11
C ARG A 68 19.31 -40.16 9.34
N ASP A 69 19.66 -41.43 9.26
CA ASP A 69 20.79 -41.87 8.43
C ASP A 69 20.37 -42.12 6.96
N GLY A 70 19.07 -41.99 6.66
CA GLY A 70 18.50 -42.15 5.33
C GLY A 70 18.42 -43.60 4.87
N SER A 71 18.77 -44.58 5.70
CA SER A 71 18.83 -46.01 5.39
C SER A 71 17.81 -46.78 6.20
N GLN A 72 16.94 -47.55 5.54
CA GLN A 72 16.00 -48.40 6.26
C GLN A 72 16.78 -49.50 7.00
N ASN A 73 16.93 -49.34 8.31
CA ASN A 73 17.73 -50.22 9.16
C ASN A 73 16.95 -50.60 10.45
N GLY A 74 17.45 -51.58 11.20
CA GLY A 74 16.95 -51.80 12.57
C GLY A 74 15.44 -51.99 12.73
N ALA A 75 14.81 -51.15 13.58
CA ALA A 75 13.40 -51.20 13.97
C ALA A 75 12.46 -50.33 13.09
N GLU A 76 12.98 -49.85 11.97
CA GLU A 76 12.30 -48.91 11.08
C GLU A 76 11.24 -49.58 10.20
N VAL A 77 10.05 -48.98 10.19
CA VAL A 77 8.87 -49.57 9.53
C VAL A 77 8.66 -48.90 8.18
N GLY A 78 8.45 -49.71 7.15
CA GLY A 78 8.07 -49.23 5.81
C GLY A 78 6.62 -48.75 5.77
N LEU A 79 6.35 -47.73 4.96
CA LEU A 79 5.04 -47.09 4.84
C LEU A 79 4.31 -47.57 3.58
N GLY A 80 3.28 -48.39 3.76
CA GLY A 80 2.42 -48.84 2.66
C GLY A 80 1.36 -47.83 2.25
N ASP A 81 0.77 -48.08 1.08
CA ASP A 81 -0.33 -47.30 0.51
C ASP A 81 0.02 -45.85 0.12
N VAL A 82 1.31 -45.51 0.06
CA VAL A 82 1.81 -44.19 -0.32
C VAL A 82 1.99 -44.06 -1.83
N ASN A 83 1.46 -42.98 -2.42
CA ASN A 83 1.61 -42.66 -3.83
C ASN A 83 3.03 -42.15 -4.18
N VAL A 84 3.62 -42.72 -5.24
CA VAL A 84 4.95 -42.38 -5.77
C VAL A 84 4.88 -42.18 -7.28
N SER A 85 5.38 -41.05 -7.77
CA SER A 85 5.34 -40.62 -9.16
C SER A 85 6.74 -40.34 -9.70
N LEU A 86 6.90 -40.41 -11.02
CA LEU A 86 8.14 -40.06 -11.72
C LEU A 86 7.93 -38.86 -12.64
N TYR A 87 8.87 -37.93 -12.69
CA TYR A 87 8.85 -36.76 -13.57
C TYR A 87 10.16 -36.62 -14.32
N GLU A 88 10.11 -36.23 -15.59
CA GLU A 88 11.30 -35.92 -16.40
C GLU A 88 11.70 -34.46 -16.25
N ASP A 89 12.98 -34.25 -15.92
CA ASP A 89 13.64 -32.94 -15.92
C ASP A 89 13.73 -32.42 -17.36
N THR A 90 12.71 -31.67 -17.76
CA THR A 90 12.49 -31.32 -19.17
C THR A 90 13.39 -30.16 -19.60
N ASN A 91 13.87 -29.35 -18.66
CA ASN A 91 14.74 -28.21 -18.91
C ASN A 91 16.22 -28.47 -18.53
N ALA A 92 16.53 -29.65 -17.98
CA ALA A 92 17.86 -30.09 -17.56
C ALA A 92 18.54 -29.17 -16.55
N ASN A 93 17.76 -28.44 -15.74
CA ASN A 93 18.28 -27.51 -14.75
C ASN A 93 18.58 -28.20 -13.40
N GLY A 94 18.15 -29.46 -13.21
CA GLY A 94 18.28 -30.16 -11.95
C GLY A 94 17.48 -29.52 -10.81
N ILE A 95 16.35 -28.89 -11.10
CA ILE A 95 15.40 -28.34 -10.13
C ILE A 95 14.02 -28.78 -10.59
N PHE A 96 13.24 -29.38 -9.70
CA PHE A 96 11.88 -29.77 -10.07
C PHE A 96 10.99 -28.55 -10.19
N ASP A 97 10.50 -28.31 -11.40
CA ASP A 97 9.64 -27.19 -11.73
C ASP A 97 8.21 -27.69 -12.02
N ASN A 98 7.32 -27.57 -11.04
CA ASN A 98 5.92 -27.99 -11.16
C ASN A 98 5.22 -27.22 -12.30
N GLY A 99 4.97 -27.90 -13.42
CA GLY A 99 4.37 -27.35 -14.64
C GLY A 99 5.30 -27.32 -15.86
N THR A 100 6.63 -27.29 -15.66
CA THR A 100 7.62 -27.41 -16.74
C THR A 100 8.08 -28.87 -16.89
N ASP A 101 8.29 -29.57 -15.78
CA ASP A 101 8.64 -30.98 -15.76
C ASP A 101 7.42 -31.87 -15.90
N GLN A 102 7.51 -32.86 -16.79
CA GLN A 102 6.38 -33.70 -17.17
C GLN A 102 6.41 -35.03 -16.44
N GLN A 103 5.26 -35.44 -15.91
CA GLN A 103 5.13 -36.76 -15.30
C GLN A 103 5.35 -37.85 -16.37
N VAL A 104 6.15 -38.86 -16.02
CA VAL A 104 6.45 -40.00 -16.89
C VAL A 104 5.91 -41.28 -16.27
N GLY A 105 4.97 -41.90 -16.99
CA GLY A 105 4.30 -43.12 -16.53
C GLY A 105 3.18 -42.84 -15.54
N ALA A 106 2.72 -43.91 -14.87
CA ALA A 106 1.67 -43.83 -13.87
C ALA A 106 2.27 -43.68 -12.46
N THR A 107 1.54 -43.00 -11.58
CA THR A 107 1.76 -43.06 -10.13
C THR A 107 1.58 -44.51 -9.66
N VAL A 108 2.51 -44.98 -8.83
CA VAL A 108 2.46 -46.30 -8.19
C VAL A 108 2.25 -46.14 -6.70
N VAL A 109 1.72 -47.18 -6.06
CA VAL A 109 1.45 -47.18 -4.62
C VAL A 109 2.43 -48.14 -3.94
N THR A 110 3.03 -47.72 -2.83
CA THR A 110 3.92 -48.58 -2.04
C THR A 110 3.17 -49.78 -1.47
N ASN A 111 3.83 -50.93 -1.39
CA ASN A 111 3.26 -52.10 -0.73
C ASN A 111 3.37 -51.98 0.81
N GLY A 112 2.80 -52.94 1.56
CA GLY A 112 2.82 -52.92 3.03
C GLY A 112 4.20 -52.99 3.71
N THR A 113 5.30 -53.05 2.96
CA THR A 113 6.69 -52.90 3.47
C THR A 113 7.34 -51.61 3.01
N GLY A 114 6.59 -50.68 2.42
CA GLY A 114 7.09 -49.40 1.91
C GLY A 114 7.68 -49.45 0.51
N ALA A 115 7.70 -50.60 -0.15
CA ALA A 115 8.42 -50.75 -1.41
C ALA A 115 7.58 -50.30 -2.62
N TYR A 116 8.21 -49.59 -3.55
CA TYR A 116 7.63 -49.18 -4.84
C TYR A 116 8.54 -49.57 -6.01
N SER A 117 7.95 -49.66 -7.21
CA SER A 117 8.67 -49.93 -8.45
C SER A 117 7.96 -49.26 -9.63
N LEU A 118 8.70 -48.46 -10.37
CA LEU A 118 8.27 -47.69 -11.55
C LEU A 118 9.05 -48.17 -12.78
N THR A 119 8.43 -48.08 -13.96
CA THR A 119 9.12 -48.34 -15.23
C THR A 119 8.99 -47.12 -16.12
N ALA A 120 10.11 -46.65 -16.65
CA ALA A 120 10.15 -45.48 -17.53
C ALA A 120 11.07 -45.70 -18.74
N PRO A 121 10.78 -45.05 -19.89
CA PRO A 121 11.73 -45.00 -21.01
C PRO A 121 13.06 -44.34 -20.59
N ALA A 122 14.05 -44.33 -21.48
CA ALA A 122 15.22 -43.49 -21.25
C ALA A 122 14.79 -42.00 -21.27
N PRO A 123 15.25 -41.17 -20.33
CA PRO A 123 14.92 -39.74 -20.33
C PRO A 123 15.57 -39.09 -21.54
N ALA A 124 14.85 -38.21 -22.24
CA ALA A 124 15.36 -37.41 -23.35
C ALA A 124 16.47 -36.46 -22.91
N ASN A 125 16.39 -35.95 -21.68
CA ASN A 125 17.36 -34.97 -21.12
C ASN A 125 18.22 -35.51 -19.97
N GLY A 126 18.19 -36.82 -19.73
CA GLY A 126 19.15 -37.51 -18.86
C GLY A 126 18.75 -37.67 -17.39
N ASN A 127 17.74 -36.95 -16.88
CA ASN A 127 17.35 -37.00 -15.47
C ASN A 127 15.86 -37.29 -15.25
N TYR A 128 15.56 -37.94 -14.13
CA TYR A 128 14.21 -38.09 -13.60
C TYR A 128 14.17 -37.65 -12.14
N PHE A 129 13.04 -37.11 -11.71
CA PHE A 129 12.67 -36.88 -10.32
C PHE A 129 11.69 -37.96 -9.87
N VAL A 130 11.88 -38.51 -8.66
CA VAL A 130 10.88 -39.37 -8.02
C VAL A 130 10.21 -38.56 -6.92
N LEU A 131 8.89 -38.47 -6.96
CA LEU A 131 8.08 -37.70 -6.02
C LEU A 131 7.19 -38.65 -5.23
N VAL A 132 7.21 -38.50 -3.91
CA VAL A 132 6.20 -39.09 -3.02
C VAL A 132 5.10 -38.04 -2.82
N ASP A 133 3.84 -38.42 -3.00
CA ASP A 133 2.71 -37.52 -2.80
C ASP A 133 2.60 -37.12 -1.33
N ASP A 134 2.83 -35.85 -1.05
CA ASP A 134 2.81 -35.26 0.29
C ASP A 134 1.40 -34.85 0.75
N THR A 135 0.39 -35.11 -0.08
CA THR A 135 -1.02 -34.97 0.27
C THR A 135 -1.67 -36.30 0.59
N ASP A 136 -0.91 -37.39 0.53
CA ASP A 136 -1.38 -38.74 0.80
C ASP A 136 -1.78 -38.91 2.28
N THR A 137 -3.03 -39.31 2.51
CA THR A 137 -3.59 -39.43 3.85
C THR A 137 -3.01 -40.59 4.66
N ASP A 138 -2.35 -41.53 3.99
CA ASP A 138 -1.66 -42.65 4.63
C ASP A 138 -0.24 -42.24 5.12
N LEU A 139 0.21 -41.03 4.76
CA LEU A 139 1.32 -40.38 5.45
C LEU A 139 0.84 -39.72 6.77
N PRO A 140 1.54 -39.94 7.89
CA PRO A 140 1.13 -39.41 9.20
C PRO A 140 1.17 -37.86 9.25
N ALA A 141 0.24 -37.26 10.00
CA ALA A 141 0.08 -35.80 10.09
C ALA A 141 1.35 -35.08 10.60
N ASN A 142 1.67 -33.91 10.02
CA ASN A 142 2.88 -33.09 10.22
C ASN A 142 4.16 -33.57 9.53
N HIS A 143 4.08 -34.46 8.53
CA HIS A 143 5.17 -34.59 7.58
C HIS A 143 5.25 -33.32 6.73
N SER A 144 6.46 -32.77 6.58
CA SER A 144 6.72 -31.62 5.74
C SER A 144 7.76 -32.02 4.70
N THR A 145 7.30 -32.18 3.47
CA THR A 145 8.13 -32.27 2.25
C THR A 145 8.54 -30.87 1.74
N SER A 146 8.52 -29.85 2.62
CA SER A 146 8.61 -28.46 2.19
C SER A 146 9.90 -28.15 1.42
N VAL A 147 9.66 -27.61 0.22
CA VAL A 147 10.52 -26.88 -0.72
C VAL A 147 11.68 -27.66 -1.39
N ASN A 148 11.44 -27.94 -2.67
CA ASN A 148 12.34 -28.54 -3.68
C ASN A 148 12.73 -30.01 -3.42
N PRO A 149 12.22 -30.98 -4.21
CA PRO A 149 12.83 -32.30 -4.22
C PRO A 149 14.31 -32.13 -4.63
N LEU A 150 15.22 -32.63 -3.80
CA LEU A 150 16.65 -32.60 -4.11
C LEU A 150 16.87 -33.32 -5.45
N PRO A 151 17.51 -32.69 -6.45
CA PRO A 151 17.78 -33.34 -7.72
C PRO A 151 18.62 -34.58 -7.53
N VAL A 152 18.14 -35.67 -8.11
CA VAL A 152 18.86 -36.92 -8.21
C VAL A 152 19.46 -37.02 -9.60
N THR A 153 20.78 -36.85 -9.71
CA THR A 153 21.51 -37.20 -10.94
C THR A 153 21.84 -38.69 -10.91
N ILE A 154 21.26 -39.49 -11.82
CA ILE A 154 21.63 -40.90 -12.00
C ILE A 154 22.83 -40.95 -12.96
N ALA A 155 24.05 -40.81 -12.42
CA ALA A 155 25.28 -41.02 -13.17
C ALA A 155 25.60 -42.52 -13.31
N SER A 156 26.29 -42.88 -14.39
CA SER A 156 26.52 -44.25 -14.87
C SER A 156 27.27 -45.18 -13.89
N GLN A 157 26.54 -45.84 -13.01
CA GLN A 157 26.75 -47.22 -12.54
C GLN A 157 25.62 -47.57 -11.57
N ASP A 158 25.41 -48.87 -11.40
CA ASP A 158 24.54 -49.48 -10.39
C ASP A 158 24.53 -48.66 -9.08
N VAL A 159 23.47 -47.88 -8.85
CA VAL A 159 23.26 -47.18 -7.57
C VAL A 159 22.40 -48.10 -6.72
N THR A 160 23.04 -49.09 -6.13
CA THR A 160 22.49 -49.81 -5.00
C THR A 160 22.67 -48.92 -3.77
N ASN A 161 21.58 -48.59 -3.06
CA ASN A 161 21.56 -47.84 -1.80
C ASN A 161 22.17 -46.42 -1.83
N LYS A 162 21.53 -45.47 -2.53
CA LYS A 162 21.76 -44.05 -2.25
C LYS A 162 20.63 -43.52 -1.36
N HIS A 163 21.01 -43.14 -0.15
CA HIS A 163 20.14 -42.68 0.93
C HIS A 163 20.04 -41.16 0.92
N PHE A 164 18.83 -40.62 0.97
CA PHE A 164 18.57 -39.18 1.07
C PHE A 164 17.90 -38.94 2.42
N PRO A 165 18.63 -38.42 3.43
CA PRO A 165 17.97 -37.97 4.63
C PRO A 165 17.08 -36.78 4.26
N PHE A 166 15.84 -36.77 4.75
CA PHE A 166 15.05 -35.54 4.72
C PHE A 166 15.81 -34.49 5.52
N ALA A 167 16.26 -33.42 4.86
CA ALA A 167 16.73 -32.26 5.59
C ALA A 167 15.56 -31.81 6.48
N PRO A 168 15.81 -31.54 7.79
CA PRO A 168 14.75 -30.98 8.61
C PRO A 168 14.23 -29.72 7.88
N PRO A 169 12.91 -29.45 7.88
CA PRO A 169 12.49 -28.08 7.59
C PRO A 169 13.33 -27.18 8.50
N PRO A 170 13.82 -26.02 8.02
CA PRO A 170 14.39 -25.04 8.92
C PRO A 170 13.41 -24.93 10.09
N PRO A 171 13.88 -24.96 11.36
CA PRO A 171 12.99 -24.86 12.50
C PRO A 171 12.01 -23.72 12.18
N PRO A 172 10.69 -23.89 12.37
CA PRO A 172 9.76 -22.80 12.12
C PRO A 172 10.36 -21.60 12.81
N VAL A 173 10.70 -20.56 12.05
CA VAL A 173 11.25 -19.35 12.63
C VAL A 173 10.13 -18.86 13.52
N VAL A 174 10.26 -19.14 14.81
CA VAL A 174 9.33 -18.64 15.79
C VAL A 174 9.62 -17.15 15.78
N ASN A 175 8.75 -16.39 15.09
CA ASN A 175 8.40 -15.07 15.56
C ASN A 175 9.64 -14.13 15.62
N ALA A 176 10.35 -13.97 14.49
CA ALA A 176 11.36 -12.93 14.37
C ALA A 176 10.69 -11.56 14.48
N LEU A 177 11.35 -10.60 15.13
CA LEU A 177 10.88 -9.22 15.17
C LEU A 177 10.91 -8.66 13.75
N GLU A 178 9.76 -8.21 13.24
CA GLU A 178 9.63 -7.61 11.91
C GLU A 178 8.98 -6.23 12.04
N ALA A 179 9.74 -5.20 11.70
CA ALA A 179 9.27 -3.82 11.64
C ALA A 179 8.69 -3.58 10.24
N ILE A 180 7.49 -3.02 10.17
CA ILE A 180 6.78 -2.78 8.92
C ILE A 180 6.62 -1.28 8.70
N ASN A 181 6.93 -0.85 7.48
CA ASN A 181 6.82 0.55 7.09
C ASN A 181 5.41 1.12 7.36
N ASN A 182 5.35 2.38 7.76
CA ASN A 182 4.11 3.12 7.94
C ASN A 182 4.00 4.24 6.89
N ASN A 183 2.76 4.62 6.60
CA ASN A 183 2.42 5.77 5.78
C ASN A 183 1.44 6.63 6.59
N VAL A 184 1.73 7.91 6.72
CA VAL A 184 0.90 8.86 7.44
C VAL A 184 0.78 10.16 6.65
N THR A 185 -0.35 10.83 6.80
CA THR A 185 -0.58 12.19 6.31
C THR A 185 -0.87 13.08 7.50
N THR A 186 -0.36 14.31 7.46
CA THR A 186 -0.70 15.37 8.41
C THR A 186 -0.76 16.70 7.67
N GLU A 187 -1.41 17.70 8.25
CA GLU A 187 -1.39 19.06 7.72
C GLU A 187 -0.11 19.79 8.15
N GLU A 188 0.25 20.82 7.41
CA GLU A 188 1.33 21.74 7.74
C GLU A 188 1.15 22.27 9.17
N ASN A 189 2.26 22.41 9.90
CA ASN A 189 2.27 22.85 11.29
C ASN A 189 1.52 21.95 12.30
N GLN A 190 0.89 20.84 11.86
CA GLN A 190 0.17 19.91 12.73
C GLN A 190 1.02 18.69 13.09
N PRO A 191 1.28 18.44 14.39
CA PRO A 191 1.89 17.21 14.84
C PRO A 191 0.95 16.01 14.66
N VAL A 192 1.52 14.84 14.36
CA VAL A 192 0.78 13.57 14.24
C VAL A 192 1.43 12.49 15.11
N ASP A 193 0.59 11.78 15.87
CA ASP A 193 0.98 10.60 16.64
C ASP A 193 0.84 9.35 15.77
N ILE A 194 1.91 8.55 15.69
CA ILE A 194 2.02 7.39 14.81
C ILE A 194 2.21 6.14 15.65
N ASP A 195 1.21 5.26 15.65
CA ASP A 195 1.26 3.95 16.28
C ASP A 195 2.06 2.96 15.42
N VAL A 196 3.37 3.19 15.34
CA VAL A 196 4.28 2.44 14.45
C VAL A 196 4.32 0.93 14.73
N LEU A 197 3.90 0.49 15.92
CA LEU A 197 3.93 -0.93 16.31
C LEU A 197 2.66 -1.70 15.94
N ASP A 198 1.60 -1.03 15.47
CA ASP A 198 0.29 -1.68 15.22
C ASP A 198 0.31 -2.67 14.05
N ASN A 199 1.17 -2.40 13.06
CA ASN A 199 1.39 -3.26 11.90
C ASN A 199 2.62 -4.17 12.05
N ASP A 200 3.41 -4.01 13.11
CA ASP A 200 4.63 -4.78 13.33
C ASP A 200 4.33 -6.20 13.82
N ILE A 201 5.05 -7.18 13.28
CA ILE A 201 4.96 -8.57 13.74
C ILE A 201 6.00 -8.75 14.83
N SER A 202 5.58 -8.57 16.07
CA SER A 202 6.42 -8.86 17.23
C SER A 202 6.15 -10.27 17.72
N GLY A 203 7.15 -11.11 17.52
CA GLY A 203 7.05 -12.47 17.97
C GLY A 203 7.17 -12.69 19.48
N ASN A 204 7.68 -11.65 20.15
CA ASN A 204 7.83 -11.39 21.57
C ASN A 204 7.51 -9.90 21.78
N SER A 205 7.33 -9.42 23.02
CA SER A 205 7.08 -8.00 23.27
C SER A 205 8.25 -7.12 22.80
N VAL A 206 7.95 -6.04 22.07
CA VAL A 206 8.91 -4.98 21.75
C VAL A 206 9.44 -4.38 23.05
N PHE A 207 10.76 -4.35 23.22
CA PHE A 207 11.43 -3.86 24.42
C PHE A 207 11.89 -2.41 24.29
N ASN A 208 12.30 -2.02 23.08
CA ASN A 208 12.82 -0.69 22.78
C ASN A 208 12.32 -0.21 21.41
N LEU A 209 11.97 1.08 21.35
CA LEU A 209 11.63 1.80 20.13
C LEU A 209 12.51 3.06 20.07
N ALA A 210 13.22 3.26 18.97
CA ALA A 210 14.15 4.37 18.80
C ALA A 210 14.12 4.92 17.37
N ILE A 211 14.44 6.21 17.22
CA ILE A 211 14.68 6.82 15.91
C ILE A 211 16.10 6.45 15.44
N GLU A 212 16.22 5.82 14.28
CA GLU A 212 17.48 5.39 13.67
C GLU A 212 17.99 6.43 12.66
N GLN A 213 17.09 6.98 11.84
CA GLN A 213 17.39 8.06 10.90
C GLN A 213 16.39 9.19 11.10
N LEU A 214 16.88 10.41 11.28
CA LEU A 214 16.04 11.60 11.44
C LEU A 214 15.35 11.99 10.13
N ALA A 215 14.17 12.57 10.28
CA ALA A 215 13.46 13.30 9.24
C ALA A 215 14.26 14.52 8.74
N ALA A 216 14.07 14.89 7.48
CA ALA A 216 14.75 16.04 6.87
C ALA A 216 13.97 17.34 7.11
N ASN A 217 12.64 17.27 7.13
CA ASN A 217 11.73 18.42 7.16
C ASN A 217 10.77 18.39 8.36
N GLY A 218 11.15 17.68 9.42
CA GLY A 218 10.41 17.63 10.68
C GLY A 218 11.21 16.97 11.79
N THR A 219 10.57 16.81 12.95
CA THR A 219 11.16 16.16 14.13
C THR A 219 10.31 14.97 14.54
N ALA A 220 10.94 13.79 14.66
CA ALA A 220 10.31 12.58 15.19
C ALA A 220 10.77 12.32 16.63
N VAL A 221 9.83 12.12 17.55
CA VAL A 221 10.09 11.87 18.98
C VAL A 221 9.34 10.63 19.42
N VAL A 222 10.04 9.68 20.05
CA VAL A 222 9.42 8.49 20.64
C VAL A 222 8.64 8.86 21.90
N ASN A 223 7.37 8.47 21.95
CA ASN A 223 6.44 8.72 23.06
C ASN A 223 5.84 7.41 23.57
N GLY A 224 6.67 6.64 24.29
CA GLY A 224 6.26 5.31 24.77
C GLY A 224 6.31 4.28 23.65
N SER A 225 5.13 3.85 23.17
CA SER A 225 4.98 2.87 22.08
C SER A 225 4.67 3.50 20.73
N SER A 226 4.50 4.82 20.66
CA SER A 226 4.25 5.56 19.43
C SER A 226 5.38 6.55 19.15
N ILE A 227 5.34 7.16 17.96
CA ILE A 227 6.24 8.24 17.56
C ILE A 227 5.39 9.44 17.19
N THR A 228 5.66 10.60 17.80
CA THR A 228 5.09 11.87 17.35
C THR A 228 6.01 12.47 16.31
N TYR A 229 5.48 12.75 15.12
CA TYR A 229 6.15 13.55 14.10
C TYR A 229 5.58 14.96 14.11
N THR A 230 6.46 15.97 14.07
CA THR A 230 6.09 17.38 13.94
C THR A 230 6.79 17.96 12.71
N PRO A 231 6.07 18.38 11.67
CA PRO A 231 6.64 19.10 10.54
C PRO A 231 7.43 20.33 11.00
N ASN A 232 8.45 20.73 10.24
CA ASN A 232 9.03 22.05 10.40
C ASN A 232 7.98 23.11 10.02
N PRO A 233 7.96 24.29 10.67
CA PRO A 233 7.02 25.33 10.29
C PRO A 233 7.15 25.73 8.81
N GLY A 234 6.05 25.87 8.09
CA GLY A 234 6.09 26.23 6.66
C GLY A 234 6.32 25.05 5.72
N PHE A 235 6.43 23.81 6.21
CA PHE A 235 6.76 22.66 5.36
C PHE A 235 5.52 21.88 4.94
N ASP A 236 5.24 21.87 3.65
CA ASP A 236 4.40 20.92 2.95
C ASP A 236 5.25 20.00 2.03
N GLY A 237 4.71 18.83 1.67
CA GLY A 237 5.35 17.84 0.82
C GLY A 237 5.75 16.55 1.54
N ASN A 238 6.68 15.79 0.95
CA ASN A 238 7.04 14.47 1.48
C ASN A 238 8.26 14.52 2.42
N ASP A 239 8.18 13.78 3.52
CA ASP A 239 9.29 13.55 4.45
C ASP A 239 9.34 12.08 4.86
N SER A 240 10.45 11.65 5.48
CA SER A 240 10.59 10.28 5.98
C SER A 240 11.62 10.18 7.10
N PHE A 241 11.38 9.27 8.02
CA PHE A 241 12.36 8.87 9.04
C PHE A 241 12.39 7.35 9.17
N GLN A 242 13.47 6.82 9.74
CA GLN A 242 13.56 5.38 10.05
C GLN A 242 13.53 5.18 11.56
N TYR A 243 12.77 4.18 12.01
CA TYR A 243 12.76 3.74 13.40
C TYR A 243 13.29 2.32 13.51
N LYS A 244 13.79 1.99 14.70
CA LYS A 244 14.32 0.68 15.05
C LYS A 244 13.57 0.16 16.26
N ILE A 245 13.19 -1.11 16.18
CA ILE A 245 12.63 -1.88 17.30
C ILE A 245 13.63 -2.95 17.72
N ASP A 246 13.77 -3.16 19.03
CA ASP A 246 14.54 -4.26 19.61
C ASP A 246 13.66 -5.08 20.55
N ASN A 247 13.87 -6.40 20.59
CA ASN A 247 13.30 -7.27 21.63
C ASN A 247 14.31 -7.55 22.75
N ASP A 248 13.85 -8.16 23.84
CA ASP A 248 14.68 -8.51 25.01
C ASP A 248 15.61 -9.71 24.76
N LEU A 249 15.52 -10.34 23.58
CA LEU A 249 16.35 -11.47 23.13
C LEU A 249 17.50 -11.04 22.21
N GLY A 250 17.55 -9.76 21.82
CA GLY A 250 18.60 -9.18 20.98
C GLY A 250 18.33 -9.19 19.48
N ASP A 251 17.10 -9.51 19.05
CA ASP A 251 16.68 -9.27 17.67
C ASP A 251 16.28 -7.80 17.50
N SER A 252 16.58 -7.25 16.32
CA SER A 252 16.25 -5.87 15.99
C SER A 252 15.89 -5.74 14.51
N ASP A 253 14.95 -4.87 14.19
CA ASP A 253 14.59 -4.55 12.81
C ASP A 253 14.34 -3.05 12.63
N ILE A 254 14.42 -2.59 11.38
CA ILE A 254 14.30 -1.19 10.99
C ILE A 254 13.19 -1.04 9.95
N ALA A 255 12.30 -0.08 10.17
CA ALA A 255 11.29 0.30 9.20
C ALA A 255 11.30 1.81 8.94
N THR A 256 10.68 2.20 7.84
CA THR A 256 10.54 3.58 7.38
C THR A 256 9.13 4.07 7.60
N VAL A 257 9.00 5.26 8.19
CA VAL A 257 7.75 6.02 8.16
C VAL A 257 7.83 7.00 7.00
N ASN A 258 6.89 6.90 6.07
CA ASN A 258 6.71 7.87 4.98
C ASN A 258 5.62 8.86 5.39
N ILE A 259 5.93 10.15 5.37
CA ILE A 259 5.01 11.23 5.74
C ILE A 259 4.66 12.04 4.48
N THR A 260 3.38 12.33 4.31
CA THR A 260 2.89 13.38 3.42
C THR A 260 2.38 14.52 4.28
N VAL A 261 2.98 15.71 4.18
CA VAL A 261 2.48 16.93 4.80
C VAL A 261 1.68 17.70 3.74
N THR A 262 0.40 17.96 3.99
CA THR A 262 -0.45 18.77 3.10
C THR A 262 -0.35 20.25 3.48
N PRO A 263 -0.41 21.19 2.53
CA PRO A 263 -0.51 22.61 2.86
C PRO A 263 -1.78 22.89 3.67
N LEU A 264 -1.80 24.02 4.39
CA LEU A 264 -3.05 24.51 4.98
C LEU A 264 -4.07 24.85 3.86
N PRO A 265 -5.39 24.75 4.14
CA PRO A 265 -6.40 25.32 3.26
C PRO A 265 -6.13 26.81 2.99
N ASP A 266 -6.38 27.17 1.75
CA ASP A 266 -6.11 28.48 1.12
C ASP A 266 -7.10 28.50 -0.07
N PHE A 267 -8.30 29.04 0.18
CA PHE A 267 -9.45 28.88 -0.72
C PHE A 267 -9.29 29.68 -2.01
N ASP A 268 -8.92 30.95 -1.90
CA ASP A 268 -8.59 31.86 -3.01
C ASP A 268 -7.20 31.60 -3.65
N GLN A 269 -6.31 30.85 -2.97
CA GLN A 269 -4.94 30.57 -3.40
C GLN A 269 -4.04 31.81 -3.50
N ASP A 270 -4.28 32.83 -2.67
CA ASP A 270 -3.46 34.04 -2.59
C ASP A 270 -2.13 33.79 -1.81
N GLY A 271 -2.07 32.68 -1.07
CA GLY A 271 -0.94 32.24 -0.25
C GLY A 271 -1.07 32.53 1.25
N ILE A 272 -2.21 33.08 1.68
CA ILE A 272 -2.60 33.32 3.06
C ILE A 272 -3.59 32.21 3.45
N PRO A 273 -3.26 31.38 4.45
CA PRO A 273 -4.17 30.29 4.82
C PRO A 273 -5.47 30.78 5.45
N ASP A 274 -6.60 30.12 5.15
CA ASP A 274 -7.95 30.41 5.68
C ASP A 274 -8.02 30.64 7.21
N SER A 275 -7.06 30.09 7.95
CA SER A 275 -6.99 30.23 9.40
C SER A 275 -6.58 31.63 9.90
N VAL A 276 -6.01 32.45 9.02
CA VAL A 276 -5.50 33.80 9.30
C VAL A 276 -5.97 34.82 8.27
N ASP A 277 -6.50 34.36 7.14
CA ASP A 277 -7.30 35.16 6.23
C ASP A 277 -8.57 35.69 6.91
N ILE A 278 -9.10 36.81 6.42
CA ILE A 278 -10.35 37.42 6.90
C ILE A 278 -11.39 37.60 5.78
N ASP A 279 -11.03 37.22 4.55
CA ASP A 279 -11.74 37.37 3.27
C ASP A 279 -11.38 36.13 2.43
N ASP A 280 -11.84 34.95 2.88
CA ASP A 280 -11.37 33.63 2.42
C ASP A 280 -11.52 33.39 0.91
N ASP A 281 -12.42 34.10 0.22
CA ASP A 281 -12.69 34.00 -1.22
C ASP A 281 -12.33 35.26 -2.03
N ASN A 282 -11.76 36.27 -1.38
CA ASN A 282 -11.31 37.52 -2.01
C ASN A 282 -12.41 38.25 -2.80
N ASP A 283 -13.66 38.15 -2.39
CA ASP A 283 -14.75 38.95 -2.97
C ASP A 283 -14.77 40.40 -2.42
N GLY A 284 -13.95 40.68 -1.41
CA GLY A 284 -13.82 41.99 -0.75
C GLY A 284 -14.83 42.24 0.37
N ILE A 285 -15.68 41.28 0.69
CA ILE A 285 -16.47 41.21 1.92
C ILE A 285 -15.58 40.53 2.98
N LEU A 286 -16.06 40.35 4.20
CA LEU A 286 -15.25 39.79 5.30
C LEU A 286 -15.98 38.57 5.80
N ASP A 287 -15.29 37.47 6.11
CA ASP A 287 -15.94 36.24 6.60
C ASP A 287 -16.84 36.49 7.80
N THR A 288 -16.50 37.50 8.61
CA THR A 288 -17.27 37.88 9.80
C THR A 288 -18.61 38.58 9.50
N VAL A 289 -18.78 39.07 8.28
CA VAL A 289 -19.97 39.72 7.72
C VAL A 289 -20.81 38.68 6.99
N GLU A 290 -20.24 37.84 6.13
CA GLU A 290 -20.95 36.77 5.40
C GLU A 290 -21.36 35.63 6.34
N GLY A 291 -20.42 35.19 7.18
CA GLY A 291 -20.59 34.07 8.09
C GLY A 291 -20.57 32.71 7.41
N ASN A 292 -20.86 31.66 8.18
CA ASN A 292 -20.71 30.26 7.76
C ASN A 292 -22.06 29.60 7.38
N LEU A 293 -23.03 30.39 6.93
CA LEU A 293 -24.26 29.85 6.34
C LEU A 293 -24.02 29.56 4.87
N ASP A 294 -25.02 28.97 4.23
CA ASP A 294 -25.06 28.56 2.82
C ASP A 294 -26.46 29.01 2.41
N PHE A 295 -26.57 30.20 1.81
CA PHE A 295 -27.84 30.90 1.62
C PHE A 295 -28.63 30.32 0.45
N ASP A 296 -27.98 30.09 -0.69
CA ASP A 296 -28.57 29.48 -1.90
C ASP A 296 -28.63 27.94 -1.84
N GLY A 297 -27.81 27.30 -1.00
CA GLY A 297 -27.78 25.85 -0.85
C GLY A 297 -26.94 25.11 -1.92
N ASP A 298 -26.02 25.79 -2.61
CA ASP A 298 -25.16 25.17 -3.63
C ASP A 298 -24.06 24.26 -3.04
N GLY A 299 -23.80 24.43 -1.74
CA GLY A 299 -22.84 23.65 -0.94
C GLY A 299 -21.53 24.37 -0.60
N ASN A 300 -21.34 25.59 -1.07
CA ASN A 300 -20.38 26.55 -0.56
C ASN A 300 -20.98 27.23 0.68
N ILE A 301 -20.13 27.82 1.51
CA ILE A 301 -20.62 28.69 2.59
C ILE A 301 -20.40 30.12 2.13
N ASN A 302 -21.22 31.07 2.58
CA ASN A 302 -21.17 32.45 2.10
C ASN A 302 -19.74 33.03 2.12
N SER A 303 -18.96 32.82 3.20
CA SER A 303 -17.56 33.25 3.29
C SER A 303 -16.56 32.50 2.38
N LYS A 304 -17.04 31.79 1.38
CA LYS A 304 -16.32 30.92 0.44
C LYS A 304 -17.13 30.82 -0.86
N ASP A 305 -17.92 31.83 -1.16
CA ASP A 305 -18.87 31.84 -2.27
C ASP A 305 -18.91 33.22 -2.89
N LEU A 306 -18.75 33.28 -4.22
CA LEU A 306 -18.60 34.56 -4.92
C LEU A 306 -19.93 35.18 -5.34
N ASP A 307 -21.03 34.48 -5.07
CA ASP A 307 -22.43 34.79 -5.42
C ASP A 307 -23.32 34.09 -4.37
N ALA A 308 -23.31 34.61 -3.15
CA ALA A 308 -23.77 33.88 -1.97
C ALA A 308 -25.29 33.63 -1.94
N ASP A 309 -26.09 34.47 -2.62
CA ASP A 309 -27.53 34.24 -2.79
C ASP A 309 -27.92 33.61 -4.12
N GLY A 310 -26.95 33.40 -5.01
CA GLY A 310 -27.09 32.62 -6.23
C GLY A 310 -27.91 33.33 -7.30
N ASP A 311 -28.12 34.63 -7.19
CA ASP A 311 -28.91 35.43 -8.14
C ASP A 311 -28.13 35.71 -9.45
N GLY A 312 -26.83 35.40 -9.47
CA GLY A 312 -25.93 35.55 -10.61
C GLY A 312 -25.19 36.88 -10.65
N ILE A 313 -25.36 37.77 -9.67
CA ILE A 313 -24.54 38.94 -9.40
C ILE A 313 -23.47 38.51 -8.40
N ASN A 314 -22.23 38.95 -8.59
CA ASN A 314 -21.17 38.55 -7.66
C ASN A 314 -21.19 39.44 -6.42
N ASP A 315 -20.87 38.90 -5.25
CA ASP A 315 -20.83 39.62 -3.98
C ASP A 315 -19.92 40.88 -4.03
N LEU A 316 -18.81 40.84 -4.77
CA LEU A 316 -17.95 42.00 -5.03
C LEU A 316 -18.71 43.17 -5.69
N GLU A 317 -19.65 42.87 -6.60
CA GLU A 317 -20.51 43.85 -7.26
C GLU A 317 -21.51 44.49 -6.27
N GLU A 318 -21.94 43.73 -5.27
CA GLU A 318 -22.90 44.10 -4.22
C GLU A 318 -22.23 44.54 -2.90
N SER A 319 -20.90 44.57 -2.85
CA SER A 319 -20.13 45.07 -1.71
C SER A 319 -20.36 46.57 -1.44
N GLY A 320 -20.88 47.31 -2.42
CA GLY A 320 -21.03 48.77 -2.39
C GLY A 320 -19.79 49.52 -2.91
N LEU A 321 -18.82 48.80 -3.49
CA LEU A 321 -17.80 49.41 -4.33
C LEU A 321 -18.46 50.12 -5.52
N ASN A 322 -17.79 51.14 -6.05
CA ASN A 322 -18.24 51.72 -7.32
C ASN A 322 -17.72 50.88 -8.50
N GLU A 323 -18.49 50.85 -9.59
CA GLU A 323 -18.19 50.13 -10.84
C GLU A 323 -16.74 50.32 -11.34
N ALA A 324 -16.18 51.53 -11.20
CA ALA A 324 -14.81 51.81 -11.64
C ALA A 324 -13.73 51.18 -10.74
N ALA A 325 -14.03 50.98 -9.45
CA ALA A 325 -13.18 50.26 -8.51
C ALA A 325 -13.29 48.75 -8.75
N GLN A 326 -14.50 48.21 -8.86
CA GLN A 326 -14.76 46.78 -9.18
C GLN A 326 -14.02 46.38 -10.46
N THR A 327 -14.21 47.11 -11.57
CA THR A 327 -13.51 46.82 -12.85
C THR A 327 -11.98 46.88 -12.75
N ALA A 328 -11.44 47.63 -11.78
CA ALA A 328 -9.99 47.73 -11.59
C ALA A 328 -9.43 46.65 -10.66
N LEU A 329 -10.29 46.06 -9.84
CA LEU A 329 -10.04 45.02 -8.85
C LEU A 329 -10.17 43.63 -9.46
N ASP A 330 -11.26 43.41 -10.19
CA ASP A 330 -11.61 42.18 -10.87
C ASP A 330 -11.71 42.48 -12.38
N SER A 331 -10.60 42.25 -13.09
CA SER A 331 -10.50 42.52 -14.53
C SER A 331 -11.14 41.42 -15.39
N ASN A 332 -11.30 40.23 -14.84
CA ASN A 332 -11.82 39.01 -15.47
C ASN A 332 -13.32 38.81 -15.23
N ASN A 333 -13.91 39.57 -14.32
CA ASN A 333 -15.32 39.55 -13.97
C ASN A 333 -15.76 38.18 -13.45
N ASP A 334 -14.92 37.54 -12.62
CA ASP A 334 -15.26 36.27 -11.99
C ASP A 334 -15.60 36.36 -10.51
N GLY A 335 -15.72 37.58 -9.96
CA GLY A 335 -16.17 37.82 -8.58
C GLY A 335 -15.02 37.87 -7.58
N GLU A 336 -13.92 37.18 -7.89
CA GLU A 336 -12.69 37.19 -7.10
C GLU A 336 -11.82 38.41 -7.46
N ILE A 337 -11.33 39.13 -6.47
CA ILE A 337 -10.36 40.21 -6.67
C ILE A 337 -9.08 39.63 -7.29
N ASP A 338 -8.61 40.21 -8.39
CA ASP A 338 -7.44 39.75 -9.14
C ASP A 338 -6.22 39.53 -8.20
N SER A 339 -5.62 38.32 -8.23
CA SER A 339 -4.34 38.00 -7.55
C SER A 339 -3.14 38.94 -7.85
N THR A 340 -3.31 39.91 -8.76
CA THR A 340 -2.33 40.99 -9.01
C THR A 340 -2.42 42.15 -8.01
N GLN A 341 -3.48 42.22 -7.21
CA GLN A 341 -3.60 43.13 -6.08
C GLN A 341 -2.69 42.69 -4.93
N ALA A 342 -2.67 43.47 -3.86
CA ALA A 342 -1.94 43.14 -2.64
C ALA A 342 -2.96 42.87 -1.54
N PHE A 343 -2.82 41.75 -0.84
CA PHE A 343 -3.72 41.25 0.20
C PHE A 343 -3.11 41.32 1.62
N GLY A 344 -1.89 41.88 1.71
CA GLY A 344 -1.22 42.10 2.99
C GLY A 344 -0.88 40.80 3.74
N ASP A 345 -0.97 40.86 5.08
CA ASP A 345 -0.79 39.70 5.98
C ASP A 345 -2.16 39.13 6.44
N ASN A 346 -3.26 39.80 6.10
CA ASN A 346 -4.60 39.54 6.64
C ASN A 346 -5.61 39.12 5.58
N GLY A 347 -5.23 38.94 4.32
CA GLY A 347 -6.14 38.43 3.28
C GLY A 347 -6.95 39.49 2.57
N LEU A 348 -7.46 40.51 3.28
CA LEU A 348 -8.23 41.58 2.64
C LEU A 348 -7.37 42.45 1.71
N ALA A 349 -7.85 42.71 0.49
CA ALA A 349 -7.15 43.53 -0.50
C ALA A 349 -6.85 44.99 -0.03
N ASP A 350 -5.58 45.38 -0.03
CA ASP A 350 -5.04 46.67 0.45
C ASP A 350 -5.78 47.91 -0.08
N ASN A 351 -6.30 47.82 -1.31
CA ASN A 351 -6.91 48.94 -2.00
C ASN A 351 -8.38 49.16 -1.66
N ILE A 352 -9.01 48.19 -1.00
CA ILE A 352 -10.34 48.34 -0.39
C ILE A 352 -10.25 48.56 1.12
N GLU A 353 -9.05 48.67 1.69
CA GLU A 353 -8.87 48.96 3.10
C GLU A 353 -8.83 50.45 3.43
N THR A 354 -9.25 50.83 4.64
CA THR A 354 -9.06 52.21 5.13
C THR A 354 -7.58 52.60 5.19
N ASN A 355 -6.71 51.64 5.48
CA ASN A 355 -5.25 51.69 5.35
C ASN A 355 -4.76 50.25 5.13
N PRO A 356 -3.65 50.03 4.40
CA PRO A 356 -3.06 48.70 4.28
C PRO A 356 -2.88 48.02 5.64
N GLU A 357 -3.25 46.74 5.70
CA GLU A 357 -3.26 45.85 6.85
C GLU A 357 -4.12 46.33 8.04
N SER A 358 -5.20 47.07 7.76
CA SER A 358 -6.17 47.49 8.77
C SER A 358 -7.18 46.41 9.15
N GLY A 359 -7.46 45.48 8.23
CA GLY A 359 -8.57 44.54 8.27
C GLY A 359 -9.93 45.23 8.28
N THR A 360 -10.03 46.42 7.67
CA THR A 360 -11.27 47.22 7.68
C THR A 360 -11.60 47.78 6.29
N PRO A 361 -12.71 47.34 5.66
CA PRO A 361 -13.12 47.81 4.35
C PRO A 361 -13.49 49.30 4.29
N ASP A 362 -13.23 49.93 3.13
CA ASP A 362 -13.52 51.30 2.68
C ASP A 362 -13.99 51.29 1.22
N TYR A 363 -15.17 50.71 0.99
CA TYR A 363 -15.83 50.63 -0.31
C TYR A 363 -16.09 52.02 -0.93
N ALA A 364 -16.22 53.06 -0.09
CA ALA A 364 -16.40 54.44 -0.53
C ALA A 364 -15.09 55.13 -0.99
N GLY A 365 -13.93 54.57 -0.62
CA GLY A 365 -12.61 55.13 -0.90
C GLY A 365 -12.36 56.50 -0.25
N ASP A 366 -13.01 56.79 0.88
CA ASP A 366 -12.92 58.09 1.56
C ASP A 366 -12.05 58.07 2.85
N GLY A 367 -11.45 56.92 3.14
CA GLY A 367 -10.62 56.62 4.29
C GLY A 367 -11.41 56.29 5.54
N SER A 368 -12.70 55.95 5.42
CA SER A 368 -13.56 55.59 6.54
C SER A 368 -14.11 54.17 6.39
N VAL A 369 -14.36 53.53 7.53
CA VAL A 369 -14.89 52.16 7.52
C VAL A 369 -16.30 52.17 6.95
N THR A 370 -16.53 51.34 5.93
CA THR A 370 -17.83 51.06 5.35
C THR A 370 -18.26 49.64 5.67
N SER A 371 -19.53 49.33 5.40
CA SER A 371 -20.07 47.97 5.44
C SER A 371 -20.70 47.70 4.08
N PRO A 372 -20.92 46.41 3.72
CA PRO A 372 -21.64 46.08 2.50
C PRO A 372 -22.98 46.81 2.44
N VAL A 373 -23.41 47.12 1.22
CA VAL A 373 -24.64 47.87 0.98
C VAL A 373 -25.86 47.06 1.41
N ASP A 374 -26.93 47.80 1.70
CA ASP A 374 -28.22 47.36 2.23
C ASP A 374 -29.18 48.42 1.73
N THR A 375 -29.61 48.26 0.48
CA THR A 375 -30.22 49.35 -0.29
C THR A 375 -31.59 49.73 0.24
N ASP A 376 -32.41 48.74 0.59
CA ASP A 376 -33.74 49.00 1.14
C ASP A 376 -33.74 49.28 2.67
N GLY A 377 -32.66 48.94 3.36
CA GLY A 377 -32.47 49.15 4.79
C GLY A 377 -33.19 48.13 5.68
N ASP A 378 -33.53 46.94 5.17
CA ASP A 378 -34.24 45.89 5.89
C ASP A 378 -33.36 44.99 6.75
N THR A 379 -32.04 45.18 6.66
CA THR A 379 -30.94 44.46 7.35
C THR A 379 -30.42 43.19 6.68
N HIS A 380 -31.02 42.74 5.58
CA HIS A 380 -30.31 41.89 4.64
C HIS A 380 -29.32 42.75 3.86
N LYS A 381 -28.21 42.16 3.48
CA LYS A 381 -27.19 42.81 2.66
C LYS A 381 -27.50 42.44 1.23
N ASP A 382 -27.19 43.33 0.29
CA ASP A 382 -27.55 43.13 -1.12
C ASP A 382 -27.04 41.75 -1.60
N PHE A 383 -25.79 41.38 -1.31
CA PHE A 383 -25.20 40.03 -1.55
C PHE A 383 -25.90 38.83 -0.86
N LEU A 384 -26.98 39.06 -0.10
CA LEU A 384 -27.80 38.06 0.59
C LEU A 384 -29.31 38.36 0.45
N ASP A 385 -29.71 39.11 -0.57
CA ASP A 385 -31.08 39.54 -0.79
C ASP A 385 -31.46 39.54 -2.27
N LEU A 386 -32.30 38.58 -2.66
CA LEU A 386 -32.76 38.38 -4.04
C LEU A 386 -33.64 39.53 -4.63
N ASP A 387 -33.88 40.60 -3.88
CA ASP A 387 -34.72 41.79 -4.21
C ASP A 387 -34.19 42.98 -3.38
N SER A 388 -32.95 43.38 -3.63
CA SER A 388 -32.15 44.31 -2.79
C SER A 388 -32.80 45.67 -2.53
N ASP A 389 -33.62 46.16 -3.46
CA ASP A 389 -34.35 47.42 -3.32
C ASP A 389 -35.82 47.25 -2.85
N ASN A 390 -36.27 45.99 -2.76
CA ASN A 390 -37.58 45.54 -2.33
C ASN A 390 -38.74 46.17 -3.14
N ASP A 391 -38.54 46.42 -4.44
CA ASP A 391 -39.57 46.93 -5.34
C ASP A 391 -40.50 45.82 -5.89
N GLY A 392 -40.08 44.56 -5.77
CA GLY A 392 -40.80 43.37 -6.20
C GLY A 392 -40.40 42.81 -7.57
N ILE A 393 -39.31 43.30 -8.16
CA ILE A 393 -38.57 42.70 -9.28
C ILE A 393 -37.29 42.11 -8.67
N LEU A 394 -37.01 40.83 -8.95
CA LEU A 394 -35.84 40.17 -8.41
C LEU A 394 -34.57 40.61 -9.13
N ASP A 395 -33.46 40.66 -8.42
CA ASP A 395 -32.17 41.18 -8.88
C ASP A 395 -31.67 40.39 -10.12
N VAL A 396 -31.81 39.06 -10.13
CA VAL A 396 -31.62 38.19 -11.30
C VAL A 396 -32.35 38.67 -12.57
N ILE A 397 -33.55 39.26 -12.44
CA ILE A 397 -34.34 39.79 -13.56
C ILE A 397 -33.84 41.16 -13.99
N GLU A 398 -33.47 42.00 -13.04
CA GLU A 398 -32.90 43.34 -13.28
C GLU A 398 -31.54 43.23 -13.96
N ALA A 399 -30.70 42.29 -13.53
CA ALA A 399 -29.45 41.91 -14.18
C ALA A 399 -29.66 41.35 -15.60
N GLY A 400 -30.90 41.02 -15.97
CA GLY A 400 -31.26 40.49 -17.27
C GLY A 400 -30.86 39.03 -17.47
N LEU A 401 -30.69 38.30 -16.36
CA LEU A 401 -30.41 36.87 -16.31
C LEU A 401 -31.72 36.06 -16.46
N VAL A 402 -31.60 34.75 -16.36
CA VAL A 402 -32.72 33.83 -16.55
C VAL A 402 -33.00 33.11 -15.25
N ASP A 403 -34.18 33.34 -14.71
CA ASP A 403 -34.80 32.56 -13.63
C ASP A 403 -36.05 31.86 -14.21
N ALA A 404 -35.91 30.57 -14.57
CA ALA A 404 -36.96 29.84 -15.26
C ALA A 404 -37.97 29.17 -14.32
N ASP A 405 -37.56 28.80 -13.11
CA ASP A 405 -38.38 28.16 -12.07
C ASP A 405 -38.95 29.13 -11.04
N GLY A 406 -38.49 30.37 -11.01
CA GLY A 406 -39.06 31.46 -10.23
C GLY A 406 -38.68 31.40 -8.76
N ASP A 407 -37.49 30.92 -8.43
CA ASP A 407 -36.95 30.89 -7.07
C ASP A 407 -36.07 32.10 -6.73
N GLY A 408 -35.71 32.90 -7.73
CA GLY A 408 -34.89 34.12 -7.58
C GLY A 408 -33.41 33.90 -7.82
N GLU A 409 -32.98 32.65 -7.96
CA GLU A 409 -31.61 32.29 -8.32
C GLU A 409 -31.44 32.28 -9.85
N ALA A 410 -30.21 32.50 -10.32
CA ALA A 410 -29.85 32.38 -11.72
C ALA A 410 -29.78 30.91 -12.18
N ASP A 411 -30.40 30.62 -13.33
CA ASP A 411 -30.25 29.31 -13.99
C ASP A 411 -28.77 29.03 -14.30
N SER A 412 -28.34 27.78 -14.07
CA SER A 412 -26.91 27.39 -14.08
C SER A 412 -26.07 27.95 -15.25
N GLY A 413 -24.97 28.63 -14.89
CA GLY A 413 -23.97 29.16 -15.82
C GLY A 413 -24.34 30.50 -16.45
N GLN A 414 -25.32 31.19 -15.86
CA GLN A 414 -25.51 32.63 -16.01
C GLN A 414 -24.68 33.34 -14.93
N ALA A 415 -24.17 34.51 -15.28
CA ALA A 415 -23.53 35.45 -14.36
C ALA A 415 -23.68 36.84 -15.00
N SER A 416 -23.83 37.86 -14.17
CA SER A 416 -23.82 39.26 -14.55
C SER A 416 -22.46 39.62 -15.18
N THR A 417 -22.44 40.73 -15.91
CA THR A 417 -21.19 41.39 -16.30
C THR A 417 -21.18 42.70 -15.54
N ASN A 418 -20.10 43.09 -14.82
CA ASN A 418 -19.88 44.27 -13.92
C ASN A 418 -20.56 45.60 -14.35
N SER A 419 -21.86 45.56 -14.55
CA SER A 419 -22.75 46.38 -15.40
C SER A 419 -24.10 45.63 -15.63
N PRO A 420 -24.77 45.09 -14.59
CA PRO A 420 -26.12 44.57 -14.77
C PRO A 420 -27.00 45.66 -15.36
N VAL A 421 -27.87 45.26 -16.27
CA VAL A 421 -28.64 46.22 -17.07
C VAL A 421 -29.84 46.64 -16.24
N ASP A 422 -29.68 47.64 -15.37
CA ASP A 422 -30.77 48.37 -14.69
C ASP A 422 -31.86 48.77 -15.71
N THR A 423 -32.85 47.88 -15.88
CA THR A 423 -33.71 47.84 -17.07
C THR A 423 -34.86 48.83 -16.94
N ASP A 424 -35.19 49.23 -15.72
CA ASP A 424 -36.22 50.15 -15.27
C ASP A 424 -35.70 51.45 -14.68
N GLY A 425 -34.46 51.49 -14.21
CA GLY A 425 -33.76 52.71 -13.81
C GLY A 425 -33.82 53.00 -12.30
N ASP A 426 -33.93 51.97 -11.47
CA ASP A 426 -34.15 52.01 -10.02
C ASP A 426 -32.86 51.85 -9.22
N SER A 427 -31.79 51.36 -9.86
CA SER A 427 -30.66 50.62 -9.26
C SER A 427 -30.95 49.11 -9.29
N ILE A 428 -29.88 48.32 -9.36
CA ILE A 428 -29.80 46.85 -9.58
C ILE A 428 -29.51 46.10 -8.27
N ALA A 429 -29.51 46.91 -7.21
CA ALA A 429 -29.03 46.72 -5.86
C ALA A 429 -29.57 47.91 -5.10
#